data_AF-A0A954NUI4-F1
#
_entry.id   AF-A0A954NUI4-F1
#
_cell.length_a   1.000
_cell.length_b   1.000
_cell.length_c   1.000
_cell.angle_alpha   90.00
_cell.angle_beta   90.00
_cell.angle_gamma   90.00
#
_symmetry.space_group_name_H-M   'P 1'
#
loop_
_entity.id
_entity.type
_entity.pdbx_description
1 polymer ?
#
loop_
_entity_poly.entity_id
_entity_poly.type
_entity_poly.pdbx_seq_one_letter_code
_entity_poly.pdbx_strand_id
1 'polypeptide(L)'
;NGPTPHALAQVPGADIPRLKEAVFGEYIETEQPHIAECDQLTAEIGHFVDCIRNESQPLVDGQAGLAALDVADQVLALVNAHSWSGNVAAPIGPHVHDVHTRRHAA
;
A
#
# COMPACT_ATOMS: atom_id res chain seq x y z
N ASN A 1 -25.37 0.02 -1.47
CA ASN A 1 -24.29 -0.84 -2.00
C ASN A 1 -24.42 -0.91 -3.51
N GLY A 2 -23.75 0.00 -4.22
CA GLY A 2 -23.69 0.03 -5.68
C GLY A 2 -22.70 -0.99 -6.23
N PRO A 3 -22.56 -1.07 -7.57
CA PRO A 3 -21.53 -1.89 -8.20
C PRO A 3 -20.13 -1.48 -7.74
N THR A 4 -19.24 -2.45 -7.55
CA THR A 4 -17.85 -2.17 -7.18
C THR A 4 -17.11 -1.52 -8.35
N PRO A 5 -16.01 -0.78 -8.11
CA PRO A 5 -15.19 -0.23 -9.20
C PRO A 5 -14.72 -1.31 -10.17
N HIS A 6 -14.33 -2.49 -9.65
CA HIS A 6 -13.98 -3.62 -10.49
C HIS A 6 -15.14 -4.03 -11.43
N ALA A 7 -16.37 -4.13 -10.91
CA ALA A 7 -17.53 -4.49 -11.74
C ALA A 7 -17.82 -3.44 -12.83
N LEU A 8 -17.66 -2.16 -12.51
CA LEU A 8 -17.83 -1.07 -13.48
C LEU A 8 -16.74 -1.08 -14.57
N ALA A 9 -15.50 -1.45 -14.23
CA ALA A 9 -14.40 -1.53 -15.17
C ALA A 9 -14.57 -2.64 -16.22
N GLN A 10 -15.34 -3.69 -15.92
CA GLN A 10 -15.60 -4.81 -16.83
C GLN A 10 -16.68 -4.51 -17.88
N VAL A 11 -17.36 -3.35 -17.79
CA VAL A 11 -18.41 -2.96 -18.74
C VAL A 11 -17.77 -2.48 -20.06
N PRO A 12 -18.22 -2.97 -21.24
CA PRO A 12 -17.71 -2.49 -22.53
C PRO A 12 -17.86 -0.97 -22.69
N GLY A 13 -16.78 -0.29 -23.05
CA GLY A 13 -16.76 1.16 -23.19
C GLY A 13 -16.64 1.94 -21.88
N ALA A 14 -16.30 1.27 -20.77
CA ALA A 14 -16.05 1.92 -19.50
C ALA A 14 -14.93 2.98 -19.59
N ASP A 15 -15.18 4.13 -18.97
CA ASP A 15 -14.20 5.20 -18.82
C ASP A 15 -13.28 4.90 -17.62
N ILE A 16 -12.23 4.11 -17.88
CA ILE A 16 -11.26 3.68 -16.86
C ILE A 16 -10.54 4.87 -16.20
N PRO A 17 -10.09 5.92 -16.93
CA PRO A 17 -9.52 7.12 -16.31
C PRO A 17 -10.44 7.77 -15.29
N ARG A 18 -11.70 8.05 -15.66
CA ARG A 18 -12.68 8.63 -14.74
C ARG A 18 -12.93 7.75 -13.52
N LEU A 19 -13.00 6.43 -13.73
CA LEU A 19 -13.22 5.48 -12.65
C LEU A 19 -12.05 5.47 -11.65
N LYS A 20 -10.80 5.59 -12.13
CA LYS A 20 -9.62 5.69 -11.25
C LYS A 20 -9.68 6.92 -10.35
N GLU A 21 -10.12 8.06 -10.89
CA GLU A 21 -10.30 9.27 -10.10
C GLU A 21 -11.38 9.09 -9.04
N ALA A 22 -12.54 8.52 -9.42
CA ALA A 22 -13.66 8.31 -8.51
C ALA A 22 -13.38 7.29 -7.39
N VAL A 23 -12.52 6.29 -7.64
CA VAL A 23 -12.12 5.29 -6.62
C VAL A 23 -11.63 5.99 -5.36
N PHE A 24 -10.80 7.02 -5.50
CA PHE A 24 -10.33 7.84 -4.40
C PHE A 24 -11.36 8.94 -4.11
N GLY A 25 -12.09 8.80 -3.00
CA GLY A 25 -13.15 9.72 -2.58
C GLY A 25 -14.53 9.07 -2.53
N GLU A 26 -14.98 8.41 -3.61
CA GLU A 26 -16.32 7.78 -3.62
C GLU A 26 -16.30 6.36 -3.03
N TYR A 27 -15.22 5.61 -3.21
CA TYR A 27 -15.10 4.22 -2.75
C TYR A 27 -14.05 4.02 -1.65
N ILE A 28 -13.05 4.90 -1.59
CA ILE A 28 -11.98 4.90 -0.60
C ILE A 28 -11.94 6.29 0.02
N GLU A 29 -12.12 6.38 1.33
CA GLU A 29 -11.93 7.63 2.06
C GLU A 29 -10.47 8.04 2.00
N THR A 30 -10.23 9.30 1.62
CA THR A 30 -8.88 9.86 1.53
C THR A 30 -8.72 10.98 2.54
N GLU A 31 -7.72 10.83 3.39
CA GLU A 31 -7.29 11.88 4.31
C GLU A 31 -6.00 12.51 3.79
N GLN A 32 -5.90 13.84 3.87
CA GLN A 32 -4.67 14.57 3.60
C GLN A 32 -4.16 15.18 4.91
N PRO A 33 -3.46 14.39 5.74
CA PRO A 33 -2.89 14.93 6.96
C PRO A 33 -1.89 16.02 6.62
N HIS A 34 -1.89 17.09 7.41
CA HIS A 34 -0.86 18.11 7.31
C HIS A 34 0.48 17.53 7.79
N ILE A 35 1.43 17.39 6.86
CA ILE A 35 2.80 16.98 7.15
C ILE A 35 3.64 18.25 7.18
N ALA A 36 4.27 18.54 8.31
CA ALA A 36 5.16 19.68 8.41
C ALA A 36 6.32 19.51 7.40
N GLU A 37 6.63 20.58 6.66
CA GLU A 37 7.82 20.62 5.81
C GLU A 37 9.07 20.73 6.70
N CYS A 38 9.53 19.59 7.20
CA CYS A 38 10.80 19.48 7.88
C CYS A 38 11.67 18.40 7.22
N ASP A 39 12.99 18.62 7.28
CA ASP A 39 13.94 17.57 6.95
C ASP A 39 13.89 16.51 8.07
N GLN A 40 13.15 15.43 7.82
CA GLN A 40 12.88 14.40 8.82
C GLN A 40 14.15 13.72 9.31
N LEU A 41 15.14 13.53 8.42
CA LEU A 41 16.43 12.93 8.78
C LEU A 41 17.21 13.84 9.72
N THR A 42 17.25 15.15 9.45
CA THR A 42 17.88 16.15 10.32
C THR A 42 17.18 16.22 11.67
N ALA A 43 15.85 16.17 11.67
CA ALA A 43 15.05 16.13 12.91
C ALA A 43 15.35 14.87 13.74
N GLU A 44 15.44 13.70 13.10
CA GLU A 44 15.77 12.43 13.75
C GLU A 44 17.18 12.45 14.35
N ILE A 45 18.17 12.91 13.60
CA ILE A 45 19.56 13.04 14.08
C ILE A 45 19.62 14.01 15.27
N GLY A 46 18.93 15.15 15.17
CA GLY A 46 18.86 16.13 16.26
C GLY A 46 18.28 15.52 17.53
N HIS A 47 17.14 14.85 17.41
CA HIS A 47 16.51 14.14 18.52
C HIS A 47 17.41 13.05 19.12
N PHE A 48 18.13 12.27 18.30
CA PHE A 48 19.07 11.27 18.78
C PHE A 48 20.20 11.89 19.63
N VAL A 49 20.78 13.00 19.16
CA VAL A 49 21.83 13.73 19.91
C VAL A 49 21.27 14.28 21.23
N ASP A 50 20.05 14.80 21.22
CA ASP A 50 19.39 15.30 22.43
C ASP A 50 19.10 14.18 23.43
N CYS A 51 18.72 12.99 22.98
CA CYS A 51 18.54 11.81 23.82
C CYS A 51 19.84 11.43 24.54
N ILE A 52 20.97 11.41 23.81
CA ILE A 52 22.29 11.13 24.40
C ILE A 52 22.65 12.16 25.45
N ARG A 53 22.49 13.46 25.14
CA ARG A 53 22.90 14.55 26.04
C ARG A 53 22.09 14.60 27.32
N ASN A 54 20.81 14.23 27.25
CA ASN A 54 19.87 14.32 28.36
C ASN A 54 19.57 12.97 29.02
N GLU A 55 20.32 11.92 28.68
CA GLU A 55 20.14 10.57 29.22
C GLU A 55 18.68 10.06 29.10
N SER A 56 18.05 10.34 27.95
CA SER A 56 16.67 9.91 27.68
C SER A 56 16.62 8.89 26.55
N GLN A 57 15.51 8.14 26.48
CA GLN A 57 15.31 7.16 25.42
C GLN A 57 14.73 7.81 24.16
N PRO A 58 15.20 7.40 22.96
CA PRO A 58 14.58 7.84 21.73
C PRO A 58 13.15 7.31 21.62
N LEU A 59 12.29 8.07 20.95
CA LEU A 59 10.92 7.67 20.60
C LEU A 59 10.83 6.28 19.95
N VAL A 60 11.83 5.93 19.14
CA VAL A 60 11.99 4.60 18.54
C VAL A 60 13.38 4.10 18.89
N ASP A 61 13.44 3.04 19.69
CA ASP A 61 14.70 2.36 20.02
C ASP A 61 15.01 1.23 19.01
N GLY A 62 16.15 0.58 19.19
CA GLY A 62 16.57 -0.51 18.31
C GLY A 62 15.61 -1.71 18.32
N GLN A 63 14.95 -1.96 19.45
CA GLN A 63 14.02 -3.09 19.57
C GLN A 63 12.71 -2.81 18.85
N ALA A 64 12.19 -1.58 18.95
CA ALA A 64 11.05 -1.11 18.20
C ALA A 64 11.35 -1.12 16.69
N GLY A 65 12.55 -0.69 16.29
CA GLY A 65 13.01 -0.76 14.90
C GLY A 65 13.03 -2.20 14.35
N LEU A 66 13.57 -3.15 15.12
CA LEU A 66 13.59 -4.56 14.74
C LEU A 66 12.16 -5.12 14.59
N ALA A 67 11.30 -4.87 15.58
CA ALA A 67 9.91 -5.33 15.56
C ALA A 67 9.15 -4.79 14.34
N ALA A 68 9.42 -3.54 13.93
CA ALA A 68 8.83 -2.95 12.72
C ALA A 68 9.28 -3.69 11.45
N LEU A 69 10.56 -4.07 11.36
CA LEU A 69 11.08 -4.85 10.22
C LEU A 69 10.46 -6.25 10.17
N ASP A 70 10.30 -6.91 11.32
CA ASP A 70 9.67 -8.23 11.39
C ASP A 70 8.22 -8.19 10.91
N VAL A 71 7.47 -7.14 11.27
CA VAL A 71 6.09 -6.94 10.78
C VAL A 71 6.08 -6.66 9.28
N ALA A 72 7.00 -5.84 8.79
CA ALA A 72 7.10 -5.54 7.36
C ALA A 72 7.35 -6.82 6.53
N ASP A 73 8.23 -7.70 6.99
CA ASP A 73 8.52 -8.98 6.33
C ASP A 73 7.28 -9.90 6.32
N GLN A 74 6.55 -9.97 7.45
CA GLN A 74 5.29 -10.72 7.52
C GLN A 74 4.24 -10.20 6.54
N VAL A 75 4.09 -8.88 6.41
CA VAL A 75 3.16 -8.27 5.45
C VAL A 75 3.56 -8.64 4.03
N LEU A 76 4.85 -8.57 3.69
CA LEU A 76 5.34 -8.96 2.36
C LEU A 76 5.06 -10.43 2.07
N ALA A 77 5.31 -11.32 3.03
CA ALA A 77 5.03 -12.75 2.90
C ALA A 77 3.53 -13.01 2.67
N LEU A 78 2.66 -12.35 3.45
CA LEU A 78 1.21 -12.48 3.33
C LEU A 78 0.71 -11.96 1.97
N VAL A 79 1.16 -10.79 1.55
CA VAL A 79 0.78 -10.20 0.25
C VAL A 79 1.22 -11.10 -0.90
N ASN A 80 2.45 -11.65 -0.84
CA ASN A 80 2.97 -12.55 -1.87
C ASN A 80 2.21 -13.89 -1.93
N ALA A 81 1.72 -14.40 -0.80
CA ALA A 81 0.96 -15.65 -0.75
C ALA A 81 -0.56 -15.46 -0.91
N HIS A 82 -1.04 -14.21 -0.97
CA HIS A 82 -2.47 -13.93 -0.95
C HIS A 82 -3.16 -14.38 -2.25
N SER A 83 -4.22 -15.16 -2.09
CA SER A 83 -5.13 -15.59 -3.15
C SER A 83 -6.28 -14.60 -3.27
N TRP A 84 -6.29 -13.78 -4.32
CA TRP A 84 -7.22 -12.64 -4.43
C TRP A 84 -8.67 -13.04 -4.71
N SER A 85 -8.90 -14.19 -5.35
CA SER A 85 -10.25 -14.64 -5.74
C SER A 85 -10.74 -15.88 -4.98
N GLY A 86 -9.99 -16.37 -3.99
CA GLY A 86 -10.44 -17.39 -3.04
C GLY A 86 -10.70 -18.78 -3.65
N ASN A 87 -10.24 -19.05 -4.87
CA ASN A 87 -10.35 -20.34 -5.54
C ASN A 87 -8.97 -20.88 -5.97
N VAL A 88 -8.88 -22.15 -6.36
CA VAL A 88 -7.61 -22.84 -6.65
C VAL A 88 -6.89 -22.28 -7.89
N ALA A 89 -7.62 -21.60 -8.79
CA ALA A 89 -7.07 -20.95 -9.98
C ALA A 89 -6.82 -19.45 -9.77
N ALA A 90 -6.91 -18.98 -8.52
CA ALA A 90 -6.82 -17.58 -8.20
C ALA A 90 -5.42 -17.02 -8.49
N PRO A 91 -5.34 -15.79 -9.00
CA PRO A 91 -4.16 -14.94 -8.91
C PRO A 91 -3.54 -14.99 -7.50
N ILE A 92 -2.24 -15.32 -7.42
CA ILE A 92 -1.46 -15.30 -6.18
C ILE A 92 -0.45 -14.15 -6.23
N GLY A 93 -0.35 -13.38 -5.16
CA GLY A 93 0.64 -12.33 -5.03
C GLY A 93 0.30 -11.04 -5.80
N PRO A 94 1.11 -9.97 -5.67
CA PRO A 94 0.82 -8.68 -6.29
C PRO A 94 1.20 -8.60 -7.78
N HIS A 95 2.00 -9.54 -8.29
CA HIS A 95 2.52 -9.54 -9.66
C HIS A 95 1.80 -10.50 -10.60
N VAL A 96 0.49 -10.62 -10.42
CA VAL A 96 -0.35 -11.42 -11.31
C VAL A 96 -0.36 -10.70 -12.65
N HIS A 97 0.58 -11.10 -13.51
CA HIS A 97 0.54 -10.73 -14.90
C HIS A 97 -0.60 -11.54 -15.49
N ASP A 98 -1.71 -10.87 -15.78
CA ASP A 98 -2.64 -11.38 -16.76
C ASP A 98 -1.81 -11.62 -18.02
N VAL A 99 -1.62 -12.89 -18.36
CA VAL A 99 -1.14 -13.28 -19.67
C VAL A 99 -2.22 -12.77 -20.61
N HIS A 100 -2.02 -11.58 -21.20
CA HIS A 100 -2.73 -11.12 -22.38
C HIS A 100 -2.44 -12.12 -23.52
N THR A 101 -3.00 -13.32 -23.41
CA THR A 101 -2.91 -14.36 -24.43
C THR A 101 -3.95 -14.01 -25.47
N ARG A 102 -3.43 -13.38 -26.53
CA ARG A 102 -4.02 -13.15 -27.86
C ARG A 102 -5.27 -13.99 -28.17
N ARG A 103 -6.32 -13.33 -28.67
CA ARG A 103 -7.33 -13.82 -29.62
C ARG A 103 -8.16 -12.59 -30.04
N HIS A 104 -8.38 -12.23 -31.30
CA HIS A 104 -8.45 -13.01 -32.55
C HIS A 104 -7.92 -12.19 -33.74
N ALA A 105 -7.14 -12.87 -34.58
CA ALA A 105 -7.13 -12.60 -36.02
C ALA A 105 -8.33 -13.33 -36.64
N ALA A 106 -9.12 -12.60 -37.43
CA ALA A 106 -9.85 -13.05 -38.62
C ALA A 106 -10.45 -11.81 -39.28
#